data_AF-Q46AV7-F1
#
_entry.id   AF-Q46AV7-F1
#
_cell.length_a   1.000
_cell.length_b   1.000
_cell.length_c   1.000
_cell.angle_alpha   90.00
_cell.angle_beta   90.00
_cell.angle_gamma   90.00
#
_symmetry.space_group_name_H-M   'P 1'
#
loop_
_entity.id
_entity.type
_entity.pdbx_description
1 polymer ?
#
loop_
_entity_poly.entity_id
_entity_poly.type
_entity_poly.pdbx_seq_one_letter_code
_entity_poly.pdbx_strand_id
1 'polypeptide(L)'
;MVLELTNVILEIFFRFFELVSALLVIYAGLKAATKILLMEAFKRSYRYEQIRKEFTNKILFTLELLIVGDIIVTVRNPTVDDLLLVGTIVVIRTVLGYFLSKEVKEYQFD
;
A
#
# COMPACT_ATOMS: atom_id res chain seq x y z
N MET A 1 21.19 9.54 -25.92
CA MET A 1 19.88 10.18 -26.16
C MET A 1 18.72 9.27 -25.76
N VAL A 2 18.64 8.02 -26.26
CA VAL A 2 17.56 7.07 -25.88
C VAL A 2 17.59 6.68 -24.39
N LEU A 3 18.79 6.40 -23.83
CA LEU A 3 18.95 6.05 -22.40
C LEU A 3 18.52 7.18 -21.45
N GLU A 4 18.90 8.42 -21.76
CA GLU A 4 18.46 9.62 -21.01
C GLU A 4 16.93 9.75 -21.01
N LEU A 5 16.30 9.54 -22.17
CA LEU A 5 14.84 9.58 -22.30
C LEU A 5 14.17 8.47 -21.48
N THR A 6 14.71 7.24 -21.51
CA THR A 6 14.21 6.11 -20.71
C THR A 6 14.29 6.41 -19.22
N ASN A 7 15.41 6.95 -18.73
CA ASN A 7 15.60 7.30 -17.33
C ASN A 7 14.60 8.36 -16.85
N VAL A 8 14.39 9.41 -17.65
CA VAL A 8 13.42 10.47 -17.35
C VAL A 8 12.00 9.93 -17.29
N ILE A 9 11.59 9.09 -18.25
CA ILE A 9 10.26 8.47 -18.25
C ILE A 9 10.07 7.62 -16.99
N LEU A 10 11.01 6.73 -16.68
CA LEU A 10 10.92 5.89 -15.48
C LEU A 10 10.84 6.75 -14.20
N GLU A 11 11.44 7.94 -14.16
CA GLU A 11 11.42 8.78 -12.96
C GLU A 11 10.06 9.42 -12.75
N ILE A 12 9.46 9.88 -13.85
CA ILE A 12 8.11 10.43 -13.83
C ILE A 12 7.13 9.37 -13.32
N PHE A 13 7.22 8.14 -13.84
CA PHE A 13 6.36 7.04 -13.37
C PHE A 13 6.62 6.67 -11.91
N PHE A 14 7.88 6.54 -11.50
CA PHE A 14 8.23 6.25 -10.10
C PHE A 14 7.62 7.30 -9.16
N ARG A 15 7.86 8.60 -9.40
CA ARG A 15 7.33 9.67 -8.56
C ARG A 15 5.81 9.74 -8.59
N PHE A 16 5.19 9.42 -9.73
CA PHE A 16 3.74 9.34 -9.82
C PHE A 16 3.18 8.26 -8.87
N PHE A 17 3.71 7.04 -8.92
CA PHE A 17 3.25 5.95 -8.06
C PHE A 17 3.54 6.24 -6.58
N GLU A 18 4.70 6.82 -6.27
CA GLU A 18 5.07 7.24 -4.92
C GLU A 18 4.09 8.28 -4.35
N LEU A 19 3.82 9.35 -5.11
CA LEU A 19 2.90 10.41 -4.70
C LEU A 19 1.46 9.92 -4.54
N VAL A 20 0.95 9.17 -5.51
CA VAL A 20 -0.42 8.62 -5.46
C VAL A 20 -0.56 7.68 -4.28
N SER A 21 0.41 6.81 -4.04
CA SER A 21 0.41 5.89 -2.92
C SER A 21 0.43 6.63 -1.59
N ALA A 22 1.34 7.60 -1.43
CA ALA A 22 1.42 8.41 -0.21
C ALA A 22 0.08 9.11 0.10
N LEU A 23 -0.55 9.73 -0.91
CA LEU A 23 -1.85 10.37 -0.75
C LEU A 23 -2.94 9.39 -0.33
N LEU A 24 -2.95 8.18 -0.90
CA LEU A 24 -3.93 7.15 -0.54
C LEU A 24 -3.73 6.63 0.90
N VAL A 25 -2.49 6.41 1.35
CA VAL A 25 -2.21 6.02 2.75
C VAL A 25 -2.72 7.09 3.71
N ILE A 26 -2.37 8.36 3.45
CA ILE A 26 -2.78 9.49 4.31
C ILE A 26 -4.30 9.58 4.36
N TYR A 27 -4.97 9.52 3.21
CA TYR A 27 -6.43 9.58 3.14
C TYR A 27 -7.09 8.40 3.88
N ALA A 28 -6.58 7.18 3.69
CA ALA A 28 -7.11 5.99 4.36
C ALA A 28 -6.97 6.11 5.89
N GLY A 29 -5.80 6.54 6.37
CA GLY A 29 -5.52 6.75 7.78
C GLY A 29 -6.42 7.83 8.39
N LEU A 30 -6.54 8.98 7.73
CA LEU A 30 -7.39 10.08 8.20
C LEU A 30 -8.87 9.68 8.25
N LYS A 31 -9.35 8.95 7.24
CA LYS A 31 -10.72 8.42 7.22
C LYS A 31 -10.97 7.41 8.34
N ALA A 32 -10.01 6.53 8.62
CA ALA A 32 -10.12 5.56 9.71
C ALA A 32 -10.13 6.26 11.08
N ALA A 33 -9.20 7.20 11.29
CA ALA A 33 -9.10 7.97 12.53
C ALA A 33 -10.37 8.79 12.81
N THR A 34 -10.89 9.50 11.81
CA THR A 34 -12.14 10.28 11.96
C THR A 34 -13.35 9.40 12.29
N LYS A 35 -13.47 8.23 11.67
CA LYS A 35 -14.52 7.26 11.99
C LYS A 35 -14.43 6.73 13.44
N ILE A 36 -13.21 6.42 13.91
CA ILE A 36 -12.98 5.95 15.29
C ILE A 36 -13.31 7.05 16.29
N LEU A 37 -12.82 8.27 16.06
CA LEU A 37 -13.10 9.42 16.94
C LEU A 37 -14.61 9.73 17.02
N LEU A 38 -15.33 9.69 15.90
CA LEU A 38 -16.78 9.89 15.88
C LEU A 38 -17.53 8.75 16.59
N MET A 39 -17.07 7.50 16.45
CA MET A 39 -17.66 6.35 17.14
C MET A 39 -17.54 6.50 18.65
N GLU A 40 -16.34 6.84 19.15
CA GLU A 40 -16.06 7.02 20.57
C GLU A 40 -16.80 8.23 21.15
N ALA A 41 -16.81 9.36 20.42
CA ALA A 41 -17.47 10.59 20.87
C ALA A 41 -19.01 10.52 20.86
N PHE A 42 -19.63 9.82 19.89
CA PHE A 42 -21.08 9.77 19.73
C PHE A 42 -21.74 8.46 20.20
N LYS A 43 -21.00 7.53 20.84
CA LYS A 43 -21.48 6.18 21.22
C LYS A 43 -22.26 5.49 20.08
N ARG A 44 -21.88 5.73 18.83
CA ARG A 44 -22.54 5.12 17.67
C ARG A 44 -22.11 3.67 17.54
N SER A 45 -23.04 2.78 17.22
CA SER A 45 -22.80 1.34 16.98
C SER A 45 -22.10 1.08 15.63
N TYR A 46 -21.06 1.85 15.29
CA TYR A 46 -20.15 1.44 14.23
C TYR A 46 -19.34 0.26 14.77
N ARG A 47 -19.33 -0.89 14.09
CA ARG A 47 -18.44 -1.99 14.48
C ARG A 47 -17.02 -1.59 14.12
N TYR A 48 -16.14 -1.48 15.11
CA TYR A 48 -14.70 -1.23 14.93
C TYR A 48 -14.09 -2.14 13.85
N GLU A 49 -14.57 -3.38 13.80
CA GLU A 49 -14.24 -4.40 12.82
C GLU A 49 -14.48 -3.96 11.36
N GLN A 50 -15.59 -3.25 11.08
CA GLN A 50 -15.87 -2.72 9.74
C GLN A 50 -14.90 -1.60 9.36
N ILE A 51 -14.56 -0.72 10.32
CA ILE A 51 -13.59 0.36 10.10
C ILE A 51 -12.21 -0.24 9.82
N ARG A 52 -11.79 -1.24 10.61
CA ARG A 52 -10.53 -1.96 10.42
C ARG A 52 -10.49 -2.68 9.06
N LYS A 53 -11.57 -3.34 8.65
CA LYS A 53 -11.65 -4.03 7.34
C LYS A 53 -11.55 -3.05 6.17
N GLU A 54 -12.29 -1.95 6.22
CA GLU A 54 -12.21 -0.90 5.19
C GLU A 54 -10.81 -0.27 5.10
N PHE A 55 -10.19 0.01 6.25
CA PHE A 55 -8.84 0.56 6.32
C PHE A 55 -7.81 -0.41 5.76
N THR A 56 -7.88 -1.68 6.19
CA THR A 56 -7.00 -2.76 5.74
C THR A 56 -7.06 -2.93 4.22
N ASN A 57 -8.26 -2.98 3.64
CA ASN A 57 -8.43 -3.10 2.18
C ASN A 57 -7.80 -1.91 1.43
N LYS A 58 -7.92 -0.70 1.96
CA LYS A 58 -7.30 0.49 1.36
C LYS A 58 -5.77 0.43 1.42
N ILE A 59 -5.22 0.03 2.56
CA ILE A 59 -3.77 -0.11 2.73
C ILE A 59 -3.21 -1.20 1.82
N LEU A 60 -3.89 -2.34 1.69
CA LEU A 60 -3.48 -3.42 0.78
C LEU A 60 -3.39 -2.92 -0.67
N PHE A 61 -4.40 -2.20 -1.14
CA PHE A 61 -4.37 -1.61 -2.49
C PHE A 61 -3.21 -0.63 -2.68
N THR A 62 -2.95 0.23 -1.69
CA THR A 62 -1.82 1.16 -1.77
C THR A 62 -0.47 0.44 -1.79
N LEU A 63 -0.35 -0.66 -1.04
CA LEU A 63 0.82 -1.51 -1.09
C LEU A 63 0.98 -2.15 -2.47
N GLU A 64 -0.08 -2.53 -3.19
CA GLU A 64 0.07 -3.03 -4.57
C GLU A 64 0.64 -1.96 -5.51
N LEU A 65 0.21 -0.70 -5.37
CA LEU A 65 0.72 0.42 -6.17
C LEU A 65 2.20 0.73 -5.90
N LEU A 66 2.65 0.63 -4.65
CA LEU A 66 4.06 0.85 -4.31
C LEU A 66 4.99 -0.19 -4.94
N ILE A 67 4.53 -1.42 -5.20
CA ILE A 67 5.38 -2.51 -5.78
C ILE A 67 5.82 -2.04 -7.17
N VAL A 68 4.90 -1.41 -7.90
CA VAL A 68 5.15 -0.93 -9.26
C VAL A 68 6.27 0.12 -9.24
N GLY A 69 6.22 1.05 -8.29
CA GLY A 69 7.30 2.02 -8.08
C GLY A 69 8.65 1.36 -7.75
N ASP A 70 8.66 0.41 -6.82
CA ASP A 70 9.87 -0.32 -6.39
C ASP A 70 10.51 -1.09 -7.57
N ILE A 71 9.70 -1.75 -8.41
CA ILE A 71 10.16 -2.45 -9.61
C ILE A 71 10.78 -1.46 -10.62
N ILE A 72 10.14 -0.32 -10.86
CA ILE A 72 10.64 0.71 -11.79
C ILE A 72 12.03 1.21 -11.38
N VAL A 73 12.25 1.43 -10.09
CA VAL A 73 13.56 1.84 -9.56
C VAL A 73 14.63 0.76 -9.80
N THR A 74 14.26 -0.50 -9.57
CA THR A 74 15.16 -1.65 -9.70
C THR A 74 15.58 -1.91 -11.15
N VAL A 75 14.66 -1.70 -12.10
CA VAL A 75 14.94 -1.84 -13.54
C VAL A 75 15.91 -0.77 -14.03
N ARG A 76 15.94 0.42 -13.41
CA ARG A 76 16.83 1.52 -13.81
C ARG A 76 18.30 1.23 -13.51
N ASN A 77 18.59 0.72 -12.31
CA ASN A 77 19.95 0.41 -11.86
C ASN A 77 19.96 -0.96 -11.17
N PRO A 78 20.08 -2.05 -11.94
CA PRO A 78 20.08 -3.39 -11.37
C PRO A 78 21.43 -3.67 -10.68
N THR A 79 21.54 -3.35 -9.40
CA THR A 79 22.59 -3.86 -8.51
C THR A 79 22.08 -5.13 -7.84
N VAL A 80 22.96 -6.11 -7.60
CA VAL A 80 22.59 -7.34 -6.87
C VAL A 80 22.01 -7.02 -5.49
N ASP A 81 22.57 -6.03 -4.79
CA ASP A 81 22.08 -5.57 -3.48
C ASP A 81 20.68 -4.94 -3.55
N ASP A 82 20.44 -4.08 -4.55
CA ASP A 82 19.13 -3.43 -4.77
C ASP A 82 18.05 -4.46 -5.14
N LEU A 83 18.39 -5.44 -5.99
CA LEU A 83 17.52 -6.56 -6.34
C LEU A 83 17.14 -7.40 -5.11
N LEU A 84 18.09 -7.61 -4.20
CA LEU A 84 17.89 -8.40 -2.98
C LEU A 84 16.99 -7.67 -1.98
N LEU A 85 17.18 -6.35 -1.85
CA LEU A 85 16.33 -5.49 -1.03
C LEU A 85 14.89 -5.47 -1.56
N VAL A 86 14.70 -5.23 -2.85
CA VAL A 86 13.38 -5.20 -3.48
C VAL A 86 12.71 -6.57 -3.44
N GLY A 87 13.46 -7.63 -3.71
CA GLY A 87 12.97 -9.01 -3.58
C GLY A 87 12.48 -9.32 -2.16
N THR A 88 13.21 -8.86 -1.15
CA THR A 88 12.82 -9.03 0.26
C THR A 88 11.52 -8.25 0.58
N ILE A 89 11.40 -7.01 0.12
CA ILE A 89 10.19 -6.20 0.31
C ILE A 89 8.98 -6.87 -0.34
N VAL A 90 9.13 -7.41 -1.55
CA VAL A 90 8.07 -8.12 -2.26
C VAL A 90 7.60 -9.33 -1.45
N VAL A 91 8.52 -10.16 -0.94
CA VAL A 91 8.19 -11.31 -0.09
C VAL A 91 7.42 -10.90 1.16
N ILE A 92 7.92 -9.90 1.90
CA ILE A 92 7.25 -9.38 3.12
C ILE A 92 5.82 -8.93 2.78
N ARG A 93 5.65 -8.20 1.66
CA ARG A 93 4.35 -7.68 1.22
C ARG A 93 3.39 -8.79 0.82
N THR A 94 3.86 -9.83 0.13
CA THR A 94 3.06 -11.01 -0.19
C THR A 94 2.60 -11.72 1.07
N VAL A 95 3.48 -11.91 2.05
CA VAL A 95 3.14 -12.55 3.32
C VAL A 95 2.11 -11.72 4.09
N LEU A 96 2.34 -10.41 4.27
CA LEU A 96 1.38 -9.53 4.94
C LEU A 96 0.03 -9.47 4.20
N GLY A 97 0.06 -9.33 2.88
CA GLY A 97 -1.13 -9.33 2.03
C GLY A 97 -1.93 -10.62 2.13
N TYR A 98 -1.24 -11.76 2.20
CA TYR A 98 -1.84 -13.06 2.45
C TYR A 98 -2.52 -13.14 3.83
N PHE A 99 -1.83 -12.72 4.91
CA PHE A 99 -2.38 -12.72 6.26
C PHE A 99 -3.60 -11.80 6.39
N LEU A 100 -3.51 -10.57 5.89
CA LEU A 100 -4.62 -9.61 5.93
C LEU A 100 -5.81 -10.11 5.11
N SER A 101 -5.58 -10.65 3.91
CA SER A 101 -6.63 -11.24 3.09
C SER A 101 -7.27 -12.47 3.75
N LYS A 102 -6.47 -13.25 4.49
CA LYS A 102 -6.96 -14.39 5.26
C LYS A 102 -7.82 -13.94 6.44
N GLU A 103 -7.35 -12.98 7.25
CA GLU A 103 -8.15 -12.39 8.34
C GLU A 103 -9.51 -11.90 7.81
N VAL A 104 -9.51 -11.15 6.70
CA VAL A 104 -10.76 -10.62 6.12
C VAL A 104 -11.74 -11.71 5.68
N LYS A 105 -11.26 -12.90 5.28
CA LYS A 105 -12.10 -14.06 4.91
C LYS A 105 -12.56 -14.87 6.12
N GLU A 106 -11.72 -15.01 7.15
CA GLU A 106 -12.05 -15.75 8.37
C GLU A 106 -13.18 -15.03 9.15
N TYR A 107 -13.19 -13.69 9.18
CA TYR A 107 -14.27 -12.88 9.78
C TYR A 107 -15.51 -12.70 8.86
N GLN A 108 -15.76 -13.61 7.91
CA GLN A 108 -16.98 -13.63 7.07
C GLN A 108 -17.96 -14.77 7.39
N PHE A 109 -17.65 -15.61 8.38
CA PHE A 109 -18.58 -16.59 8.91
C PHE A 109 -18.88 -16.26 10.37
N ASP A 110 -19.83 -15.33 10.54
CA ASP A 110 -20.91 -15.32 11.55
C ASP A 110 -21.75 -14.03 11.43
#